data_AF-A0A535L3G2-F1
#
_entry.id   AF-A0A535L3G2-F1
#
_cell.length_a   1.000
_cell.length_b   1.000
_cell.length_c   1.000
_cell.angle_alpha   90.00
_cell.angle_beta   90.00
_cell.angle_gamma   90.00
#
_symmetry.space_group_name_H-M   'P 1'
#
loop_
_entity.id
_entity.type
_entity.pdbx_description
1 polymer ?
#
loop_
_entity_poly.entity_id
_entity_poly.type
_entity_poly.pdbx_seq_one_letter_code
_entity_poly.pdbx_strand_id
1 'polypeptide(L)'
;MLRTLTITRYVTPLREGGSLPAIVEADDDGLYVLKFRGAGQGTKALIAELVAGELGRALGLPVPEIVLMELDPVLGRSEPDYEIQSLIKASAGLNLGLDYLPGALAFNPLDASRLDPLLASSIVWFDAYVTNVDRTPRNTNMLFWHRRLMLIDHGSSLYFHHSTGDYLSRS
;
A
#
# COMPACT_ATOMS: atom_id res chain seq x y z
N MET A 1 -10.13 6.32 -13.94
CA MET A 1 -9.25 7.45 -13.57
C MET A 1 -9.16 7.44 -12.06
N LEU A 2 -7.95 7.55 -11.50
CA LEU A 2 -7.77 7.55 -10.04
C LEU A 2 -8.45 8.76 -9.42
N ARG A 3 -9.12 8.54 -8.29
CA ARG A 3 -9.70 9.64 -7.50
C ARG A 3 -8.58 10.38 -6.78
N THR A 4 -8.73 11.69 -6.68
CA THR A 4 -7.93 12.52 -5.78
C THR A 4 -8.86 13.04 -4.71
N LEU A 5 -8.49 12.80 -3.45
CA LEU A 5 -9.28 13.16 -2.28
C LEU A 5 -8.48 14.09 -1.36
N THR A 6 -9.17 14.95 -0.63
CA THR A 6 -8.55 15.80 0.38
C THR A 6 -8.61 15.13 1.73
N ILE A 7 -7.49 15.04 2.43
CA ILE A 7 -7.49 14.51 3.80
C ILE A 7 -8.13 15.53 4.73
N THR A 8 -9.18 15.12 5.45
CA THR A 8 -9.91 15.96 6.40
C THR A 8 -9.47 15.71 7.83
N ARG A 9 -9.03 14.48 8.15
CA ARG A 9 -8.59 14.12 9.51
C ARG A 9 -7.46 13.08 9.49
N TYR A 10 -6.44 13.33 10.30
CA TYR A 10 -5.46 12.33 10.70
C TYR A 10 -6.01 11.54 11.89
N VAL A 11 -6.17 10.22 11.74
CA VAL A 11 -6.87 9.38 12.75
C VAL A 11 -5.87 8.73 13.70
N THR A 12 -4.99 7.87 13.18
CA THR A 12 -3.98 7.17 13.99
C THR A 12 -2.84 6.66 13.12
N PRO A 13 -1.60 6.63 13.63
CA PRO A 13 -0.52 5.94 12.95
C PRO A 13 -0.70 4.42 13.04
N LEU A 14 -0.27 3.72 12.00
CA LEU A 14 -0.07 2.27 11.97
C LEU A 14 1.41 2.01 12.23
N ARG A 15 1.73 1.56 13.44
CA ARG A 15 3.11 1.36 13.92
C ARG A 15 3.71 0.04 13.42
N GLU A 16 3.56 -0.24 12.13
CA GLU A 16 4.09 -1.45 11.48
C GLU A 16 5.16 -1.06 10.45
N GLY A 17 6.35 -1.66 10.57
CA GLY A 17 7.45 -1.46 9.64
C GLY A 17 8.07 -0.06 9.65
N GLY A 18 8.98 0.18 8.71
CA GLY A 18 9.75 1.44 8.62
C GLY A 18 9.09 2.56 7.83
N SER A 19 7.91 2.34 7.24
CA SER A 19 7.20 3.34 6.43
C SER A 19 6.17 4.16 7.22
N LEU A 20 5.83 3.72 8.44
CA LEU A 20 4.91 4.38 9.38
C LEU A 20 3.63 4.92 8.70
N PRO A 21 2.84 4.08 8.00
CA PRO A 21 1.60 4.54 7.38
C PRO A 21 0.58 4.99 8.45
N ALA A 22 -0.51 5.64 8.03
CA ALA A 22 -1.53 6.12 8.96
C ALA A 22 -2.94 5.90 8.42
N ILE A 23 -3.90 5.74 9.33
CA ILE A 23 -5.32 5.84 8.98
C ILE A 23 -5.68 7.32 8.93
N VAL A 24 -6.34 7.70 7.85
CA VAL A 24 -6.86 9.06 7.63
C VAL A 24 -8.30 9.00 7.14
N GLU A 25 -9.02 10.09 7.36
CA GLU A 25 -10.36 10.33 6.79
C GLU A 25 -10.25 11.35 5.67
N ALA A 26 -11.03 11.16 4.61
CA ALA A 26 -11.06 12.06 3.46
C ALA A 26 -12.34 12.90 3.40
N ASP A 27 -12.45 13.74 2.38
CA ASP A 27 -13.60 14.61 2.09
C ASP A 27 -14.83 13.87 1.53
N ASP A 28 -14.70 12.57 1.28
CA ASP A 28 -15.80 11.66 0.95
C ASP A 28 -16.30 10.82 2.15
N ASP A 29 -15.91 11.21 3.37
CA ASP A 29 -16.17 10.51 4.64
C ASP A 29 -15.58 9.07 4.71
N GLY A 30 -14.74 8.68 3.74
CA GLY A 30 -14.07 7.39 3.68
C GLY A 30 -12.81 7.34 4.56
N LEU A 31 -12.43 6.12 4.99
CA LEU A 31 -11.19 5.86 5.70
C LEU A 31 -10.16 5.21 4.78
N TYR A 32 -8.92 5.68 4.86
CA TYR A 32 -7.84 5.25 4.00
C TYR A 32 -6.56 4.99 4.80
N VAL A 33 -5.77 4.01 4.36
CA VAL A 33 -4.38 3.86 4.74
C VAL A 33 -3.53 4.78 3.87
N LEU A 34 -3.03 5.86 4.47
CA LEU A 34 -2.12 6.79 3.85
C LEU A 34 -0.70 6.25 3.88
N LYS A 35 -0.06 6.16 2.70
CA LYS A 35 1.37 5.98 2.55
C LYS A 35 2.03 7.33 2.28
N PHE A 36 2.85 7.76 3.23
CA PHE A 36 3.53 9.05 3.22
C PHE A 36 4.62 9.12 2.13
N ARG A 37 4.59 10.15 1.29
CA ARG A 37 5.62 10.46 0.29
C ARG A 37 6.98 10.75 0.93
N GLY A 38 6.98 11.35 2.11
CA GLY A 38 8.19 11.65 2.87
C GLY A 38 8.81 10.44 3.59
N ALA A 39 8.22 9.24 3.50
CA ALA A 39 8.75 8.04 4.16
C ALA A 39 10.10 7.61 3.58
N GLY A 40 10.93 6.95 4.39
CA GLY A 40 12.29 6.54 4.02
C GLY A 40 12.39 5.59 2.82
N GLN A 41 11.30 4.88 2.49
CA GLN A 41 11.20 4.04 1.29
C GLN A 41 11.18 4.87 -0.02
N GLY A 42 10.82 6.15 0.08
CA GLY A 42 10.83 7.12 -1.01
C GLY A 42 9.72 6.96 -2.04
N THR A 43 9.59 7.97 -2.92
CA THR A 43 8.53 8.05 -3.95
C THR A 43 8.51 6.84 -4.90
N LYS A 44 9.66 6.20 -5.15
CA LYS A 44 9.72 5.00 -6.01
C LYS A 44 8.86 3.85 -5.46
N ALA A 45 8.82 3.66 -4.15
CA ALA A 45 7.96 2.65 -3.54
C ALA A 45 6.48 3.00 -3.69
N LEU A 46 6.10 4.28 -3.59
CA LEU A 46 4.73 4.71 -3.88
C LEU A 46 4.35 4.50 -5.35
N ILE A 47 5.28 4.76 -6.28
CA ILE A 47 5.06 4.48 -7.70
C ILE A 47 4.90 2.98 -7.93
N ALA A 48 5.71 2.13 -7.29
CA ALA A 48 5.57 0.68 -7.34
C ALA A 48 4.19 0.23 -6.85
N GLU A 49 3.78 0.71 -5.68
CA GLU A 49 2.47 0.44 -5.10
C GLU A 49 1.35 0.82 -6.06
N LEU A 50 1.41 2.04 -6.60
CA LEU A 50 0.41 2.56 -7.51
C LEU A 50 0.33 1.73 -8.80
N VAL A 51 1.46 1.52 -9.47
CA VAL A 51 1.49 0.84 -10.78
C VAL A 51 1.14 -0.63 -10.64
N ALA A 52 1.79 -1.35 -9.72
CA ALA A 52 1.50 -2.77 -9.52
C ALA A 52 0.07 -2.98 -9.00
N GLY A 53 -0.38 -2.17 -8.04
CA GLY A 53 -1.72 -2.26 -7.50
C GLY A 53 -2.81 -2.02 -8.55
N GLU A 54 -2.69 -0.98 -9.39
CA GLU A 54 -3.63 -0.71 -10.47
C GLU A 54 -3.58 -1.78 -11.58
N LEU A 55 -2.41 -2.36 -11.88
CA LEU A 55 -2.31 -3.53 -12.76
C LEU A 55 -3.07 -4.73 -12.18
N GLY A 56 -2.91 -5.00 -10.87
CA GLY A 56 -3.65 -6.05 -10.18
C GLY A 56 -5.17 -5.84 -10.27
N ARG A 57 -5.64 -4.61 -10.04
CA ARG A 57 -7.06 -4.24 -10.18
C ARG A 57 -7.57 -4.42 -11.61
N ALA A 58 -6.78 -4.00 -12.60
CA ALA A 58 -7.12 -4.17 -14.02
C ALA A 58 -7.20 -5.65 -14.43
N LEU A 59 -6.39 -6.52 -13.81
CA LEU A 59 -6.44 -7.98 -13.98
C LEU A 59 -7.57 -8.66 -13.18
N GLY A 60 -8.35 -7.90 -12.40
CA GLY A 60 -9.44 -8.43 -11.58
C GLY A 60 -8.97 -9.09 -10.28
N LEU A 61 -7.71 -8.89 -9.87
CA LEU A 61 -7.21 -9.35 -8.58
C LEU A 61 -7.76 -8.47 -7.45
N PRO A 62 -7.93 -9.04 -6.24
CA PRO A 62 -8.56 -8.31 -5.16
C PRO A 62 -7.56 -7.38 -4.47
N VAL A 63 -7.31 -6.21 -5.04
CA VAL A 63 -6.50 -5.15 -4.44
C VAL A 63 -7.45 -4.06 -3.93
N PRO A 64 -7.26 -3.49 -2.73
CA PRO A 64 -8.04 -2.34 -2.25
C PRO A 64 -8.04 -1.20 -3.26
N GLU A 65 -9.04 -0.32 -3.20
CA GLU A 65 -9.00 0.87 -4.06
C GLU A 65 -7.77 1.71 -3.73
N ILE A 66 -7.12 2.20 -4.79
CA ILE A 66 -5.99 3.12 -4.69
C ILE A 66 -6.49 4.50 -5.06
N VAL A 67 -6.15 5.49 -4.24
CA VAL A 67 -6.51 6.89 -4.41
C VAL A 67 -5.29 7.77 -4.23
N LEU A 68 -5.34 8.96 -4.83
CA LEU A 68 -4.41 10.03 -4.53
C LEU A 68 -4.97 10.86 -3.38
N MET A 69 -4.12 11.32 -2.47
CA MET A 69 -4.57 12.05 -1.29
C MET A 69 -3.75 13.31 -1.05
N GLU A 70 -4.42 14.46 -0.94
CA GLU A 70 -3.80 15.74 -0.60
C GLU A 70 -3.74 15.91 0.93
N LEU A 71 -2.52 16.02 1.48
CA LEU A 71 -2.25 16.14 2.90
C LEU A 71 -1.89 17.59 3.29
N ASP A 72 -2.70 18.21 4.13
CA ASP A 72 -2.31 19.41 4.85
C ASP A 72 -1.41 19.03 6.05
N PRO A 73 -0.15 19.51 6.13
CA PRO A 73 0.74 19.20 7.25
C PRO A 73 0.24 19.70 8.61
N VAL A 74 -0.75 20.61 8.65
CA VAL A 74 -1.44 21.04 9.89
C VAL A 74 -2.09 19.87 10.62
N LEU A 75 -2.54 18.84 9.90
CA LEU A 75 -3.22 17.68 10.48
C LEU A 75 -2.31 16.86 11.41
N GLY A 76 -0.99 16.95 11.26
CA GLY A 76 -0.02 16.29 12.14
C GLY A 76 0.30 17.03 13.44
N ARG A 77 -0.29 18.20 13.70
CA ARG A 77 0.07 19.03 14.88
C ARG A 77 -0.24 18.35 16.22
N SER A 78 -1.27 17.51 16.27
CA SER A 78 -1.68 16.79 17.48
C SER A 78 -0.96 15.45 17.67
N GLU A 79 -0.14 15.02 16.72
CA GLU A 79 0.67 13.80 16.85
C GLU A 79 1.77 14.02 17.91
N PRO A 80 1.77 13.26 19.03
CA PRO A 80 2.79 13.39 20.07
C PRO A 80 4.16 12.88 19.65
N ASP A 81 4.23 11.98 18.67
CA ASP A 81 5.49 11.42 18.17
C ASP A 81 6.18 12.39 17.20
N TYR A 82 7.35 12.89 17.59
CA TYR A 82 8.11 13.85 16.79
C TYR A 82 8.57 13.29 15.44
N GLU A 83 8.82 11.99 15.35
CA GLU A 83 9.24 11.35 14.10
C GLU A 83 8.06 11.34 13.11
N ILE A 84 6.88 10.93 13.57
CA ILE A 84 5.65 10.91 12.76
C ILE A 84 5.22 12.34 12.40
N GLN A 85 5.32 13.30 13.32
CA GLN A 85 5.04 14.71 13.03
C GLN A 85 5.97 15.25 11.93
N SER A 86 7.25 14.90 11.98
CA SER A 86 8.24 15.30 10.96
C SER A 86 7.93 14.64 9.62
N LEU A 87 7.53 13.37 9.62
CA LEU A 87 7.10 12.63 8.44
C LEU A 87 5.86 13.27 7.78
N ILE A 88 4.85 13.65 8.56
CA ILE A 88 3.65 14.35 8.06
C ILE A 88 4.02 15.67 7.40
N LYS A 89 4.89 16.47 8.05
CA LYS A 89 5.38 17.74 7.50
C LYS A 89 6.14 17.54 6.18
N ALA A 90 7.02 16.54 6.12
CA ALA A 90 7.77 16.19 4.91
C ALA A 90 6.87 15.68 3.77
N SER A 91 5.66 15.24 4.11
CA SER A 91 4.68 14.66 3.19
C SER A 91 3.59 15.63 2.76
N ALA A 92 3.72 16.94 3.00
CA ALA A 92 2.73 17.93 2.57
C ALA A 92 2.38 17.85 1.06
N GLY A 93 1.10 17.94 0.73
CA GLY A 93 0.56 17.80 -0.62
C GLY A 93 0.25 16.35 -1.01
N LEU A 94 0.50 15.99 -2.27
CA LEU A 94 0.08 14.70 -2.83
C LEU A 94 0.82 13.48 -2.25
N ASN A 95 0.04 12.51 -1.80
CA ASN A 95 0.42 11.20 -1.29
C ASN A 95 -0.43 10.09 -1.93
N LEU A 96 -0.19 8.84 -1.52
CA LEU A 96 -0.93 7.67 -1.98
C LEU A 96 -1.79 7.09 -0.84
N GLY A 97 -3.06 6.82 -1.12
CA GLY A 97 -3.99 6.17 -0.21
C GLY A 97 -4.44 4.82 -0.74
N LEU A 98 -4.68 3.88 0.17
CA LEU A 98 -5.40 2.65 -0.10
C LEU A 98 -6.66 2.61 0.77
N ASP A 99 -7.76 2.07 0.25
CA ASP A 99 -8.98 1.88 1.04
C ASP A 99 -8.66 1.13 2.34
N TYR A 100 -9.07 1.68 3.47
CA TYR A 100 -8.90 1.02 4.75
C TYR A 100 -9.95 -0.09 4.87
N LEU A 101 -9.55 -1.26 5.35
CA LEU A 101 -10.41 -2.43 5.47
C LEU A 101 -10.69 -2.74 6.95
N PRO A 102 -11.71 -2.13 7.57
CA PRO A 102 -12.03 -2.36 8.98
C PRO A 102 -12.26 -3.84 9.30
N GLY A 103 -11.59 -4.33 10.33
CA GLY A 103 -11.72 -5.72 10.78
C GLY A 103 -11.08 -6.76 9.86
N ALA A 104 -10.28 -6.34 8.88
CA ALA A 104 -9.47 -7.25 8.10
C ALA A 104 -8.43 -7.98 8.99
N LEU A 105 -8.16 -9.24 8.67
CA LEU A 105 -7.21 -10.09 9.38
C LEU A 105 -6.03 -10.43 8.47
N ALA A 106 -4.82 -10.54 9.02
CA ALA A 106 -3.67 -11.00 8.26
C ALA A 106 -3.92 -12.42 7.70
N PHE A 107 -3.55 -12.64 6.43
CA PHE A 107 -3.65 -13.95 5.80
C PHE A 107 -2.61 -14.92 6.39
N ASN A 108 -3.08 -16.08 6.86
CA ASN A 108 -2.21 -17.14 7.35
C ASN A 108 -1.86 -18.12 6.21
N PRO A 109 -0.57 -18.38 5.91
CA PRO A 109 -0.17 -19.36 4.90
C PRO A 109 -0.78 -20.75 5.07
N LEU A 110 -1.12 -21.15 6.30
CA LEU A 110 -1.79 -22.43 6.57
C LEU A 110 -3.19 -22.52 5.94
N ASP A 111 -3.82 -21.37 5.69
CA ASP A 111 -5.11 -21.28 5.01
C ASP A 111 -5.00 -21.31 3.47
N ALA A 112 -3.79 -21.35 2.90
CA ALA A 112 -3.59 -21.34 1.45
C ALA A 112 -4.30 -22.51 0.74
N SER A 113 -4.42 -23.67 1.38
CA SER A 113 -5.14 -24.84 0.86
C SER A 113 -6.64 -24.62 0.68
N ARG A 114 -7.20 -23.57 1.29
CA ARG A 114 -8.62 -23.21 1.23
C ARG A 114 -8.93 -22.15 0.17
N LEU A 115 -7.90 -21.56 -0.44
CA LEU A 115 -8.07 -20.61 -1.54
C LEU A 115 -8.49 -21.34 -2.81
N ASP A 116 -9.24 -20.63 -3.65
CA ASP A 116 -9.46 -21.07 -5.03
C ASP A 116 -8.09 -21.25 -5.73
N PRO A 117 -7.79 -22.45 -6.27
CA PRO A 117 -6.53 -22.70 -6.95
C PRO A 117 -6.26 -21.74 -8.11
N LEU A 118 -7.29 -21.27 -8.81
CA LEU A 118 -7.13 -20.30 -9.90
C LEU A 118 -6.65 -18.96 -9.35
N LEU A 119 -7.34 -18.40 -8.33
CA LEU A 119 -6.91 -17.17 -7.67
C LEU A 119 -5.47 -17.28 -7.14
N ALA A 120 -5.14 -18.37 -6.45
CA ALA A 120 -3.79 -18.58 -5.93
C ALA A 120 -2.74 -18.59 -7.05
N SER A 121 -3.02 -19.27 -8.17
CA SER A 121 -2.13 -19.30 -9.33
C SER A 121 -2.00 -17.92 -10.00
N SER A 122 -3.09 -17.17 -10.10
CA SER A 122 -3.10 -15.82 -10.66
C SER A 122 -2.27 -14.84 -9.82
N ILE A 123 -2.29 -14.97 -8.48
CA ILE A 123 -1.45 -14.16 -7.60
C ILE A 123 0.03 -14.46 -7.83
N VAL A 124 0.40 -15.75 -7.92
CA VAL A 124 1.79 -16.14 -8.22
C VAL A 124 2.25 -15.59 -9.57
N TRP A 125 1.41 -15.69 -10.60
CA TRP A 125 1.70 -15.12 -11.93
C TRP A 125 1.83 -13.60 -11.89
N PHE A 126 0.96 -12.93 -11.14
CA PHE A 126 0.99 -11.49 -10.98
C PHE A 126 2.25 -11.02 -10.26
N ASP A 127 2.61 -11.63 -9.12
CA ASP A 127 3.84 -11.30 -8.40
C ASP A 127 5.08 -11.52 -9.29
N ALA A 128 5.10 -12.59 -10.09
CA ALA A 128 6.17 -12.81 -11.08
C ALA A 128 6.20 -11.70 -12.15
N TYR A 129 5.03 -11.32 -12.68
CA TYR A 129 4.90 -10.29 -13.71
C TYR A 129 5.37 -8.91 -13.23
N VAL A 130 4.97 -8.50 -12.03
CA VAL A 130 5.39 -7.21 -11.45
C VAL A 130 6.73 -7.31 -10.71
N THR A 131 7.41 -8.46 -10.73
CA THR A 131 8.65 -8.71 -9.98
C THR A 131 8.54 -8.37 -8.48
N ASN A 132 7.42 -8.74 -7.85
CA ASN A 132 7.19 -8.55 -6.42
C ASN A 132 8.01 -9.54 -5.60
N VAL A 133 9.06 -9.05 -4.93
CA VAL A 133 9.97 -9.88 -4.14
C VAL A 133 9.57 -10.01 -2.68
N ASP A 134 8.57 -9.25 -2.23
CA ASP A 134 8.23 -9.13 -0.80
C ASP A 134 7.09 -10.04 -0.36
N ARG A 135 6.27 -10.55 -1.31
CA ARG A 135 5.24 -11.54 -1.00
C ARG A 135 5.85 -12.91 -0.73
N THR A 136 5.99 -13.25 0.54
CA THR A 136 6.61 -14.50 1.00
C THR A 136 5.74 -15.23 2.02
N PRO A 137 6.00 -16.51 2.33
CA PRO A 137 5.28 -17.21 3.40
C PRO A 137 5.43 -16.56 4.79
N ARG A 138 6.47 -15.75 5.02
CA ARG A 138 6.67 -15.02 6.28
C ARG A 138 6.07 -13.62 6.28
N ASN A 139 5.95 -13.02 5.10
CA ASN A 139 5.35 -11.72 4.88
C ASN A 139 4.37 -11.83 3.72
N THR A 140 3.13 -12.25 4.00
CA THR A 140 2.18 -12.59 2.93
C THR A 140 1.64 -11.36 2.23
N ASN A 141 1.73 -10.16 2.84
CA ASN A 141 1.14 -8.91 2.33
C ASN A 141 -0.30 -9.12 1.82
N MET A 142 -1.06 -9.96 2.51
CA MET A 142 -2.44 -10.30 2.19
C MET A 142 -3.30 -10.21 3.43
N LEU A 143 -4.54 -9.75 3.24
CA LEU A 143 -5.55 -9.69 4.27
C LEU A 143 -6.76 -10.55 3.88
N PHE A 144 -7.48 -11.05 4.87
CA PHE A 144 -8.85 -11.51 4.71
C PHE A 144 -9.81 -10.44 5.20
N TRP A 145 -10.71 -10.01 4.33
CA TRP A 145 -11.75 -9.04 4.64
C TRP A 145 -13.08 -9.51 4.07
N HIS A 146 -14.11 -9.61 4.92
CA HIS A 146 -15.43 -10.18 4.55
C HIS A 146 -15.35 -11.50 3.74
N ARG A 147 -14.47 -12.42 4.18
CA ARG A 147 -14.21 -13.73 3.54
C ARG A 147 -13.61 -13.64 2.13
N ARG A 148 -13.06 -12.49 1.75
CA ARG A 148 -12.31 -12.31 0.51
C ARG A 148 -10.85 -12.02 0.84
N LEU A 149 -9.96 -12.60 0.05
CA LEU A 149 -8.54 -12.28 0.10
C LEU A 149 -8.35 -10.87 -0.48
N MET A 150 -7.45 -10.08 0.08
CA MET A 150 -7.08 -8.75 -0.39
C MET A 150 -5.55 -8.67 -0.46
N LEU A 151 -5.01 -8.29 -1.63
CA LEU A 151 -3.59 -8.10 -1.85
C LEU A 151 -3.22 -6.68 -1.47
N ILE A 152 -2.27 -6.53 -0.58
CA ILE A 152 -1.75 -5.22 -0.15
C ILE A 152 -0.24 -5.16 -0.38
N ASP A 153 0.32 -3.98 -0.16
CA ASP A 153 1.75 -3.69 -0.09
C ASP A 153 2.57 -4.21 -1.27
N HIS A 154 2.41 -3.54 -2.41
CA HIS A 154 3.19 -3.76 -3.63
C HIS A 154 4.38 -2.80 -3.75
N GLY A 155 4.70 -2.03 -2.70
CA GLY A 155 5.77 -1.03 -2.72
C GLY A 155 7.18 -1.55 -3.02
N SER A 156 7.39 -2.86 -2.86
CA SER A 156 8.63 -3.58 -3.19
C SER A 156 8.59 -4.29 -4.55
N SER A 157 7.56 -4.04 -5.35
CA SER A 157 7.45 -4.54 -6.73
C SER A 157 8.28 -3.70 -7.70
N LEU A 158 8.33 -4.11 -8.96
CA LEU A 158 9.07 -3.46 -10.03
C LEU A 158 10.55 -3.26 -9.64
N TYR A 159 11.15 -4.32 -9.10
CA TYR A 159 12.48 -4.32 -8.48
C TYR A 159 13.54 -3.59 -9.30
N PHE A 160 13.46 -3.67 -10.64
CA PHE A 160 14.34 -2.98 -11.58
C PHE A 160 14.43 -1.46 -11.36
N HIS A 161 13.35 -0.78 -10.96
CA HIS A 161 13.37 0.68 -10.76
C HIS A 161 13.97 1.11 -9.42
N HIS A 162 14.20 0.15 -8.51
CA HIS A 162 14.84 0.37 -7.21
C HIS A 162 16.37 0.24 -7.33
N SER A 163 16.87 -0.40 -8.39
CA SER A 163 18.31 -0.49 -8.71
C SER A 163 18.86 0.82 -9.29
N THR A 164 20.13 1.12 -9.03
CA THR A 164 20.84 2.32 -9.50
C THR A 164 21.72 2.08 -10.73
N GLY A 165 21.63 0.92 -11.39
CA GLY A 165 22.31 0.65 -12.68
C GLY A 165 22.03 -0.75 -13.24
N ASP A 166 22.22 -0.90 -14.56
CA ASP A 166 22.28 -2.17 -15.30
C ASP A 166 21.03 -3.09 -15.23
N TYR A 167 19.83 -2.51 -15.15
CA TYR A 167 18.61 -3.34 -15.17
C TYR A 167 18.35 -4.00 -16.53
N LEU A 168 18.69 -3.32 -17.64
CA LEU A 168 18.54 -3.85 -19.00
C LEU A 168 19.45 -5.06 -19.28
N SER A 169 20.57 -5.20 -18.56
CA SER A 169 21.46 -6.36 -18.70
C SER A 169 21.00 -7.56 -17.86
N ARG A 170 19.95 -7.41 -17.05
CA ARG A 170 19.43 -8.41 -16.10
C ARG A 170 17.98 -8.84 -16.36
N SER A 171 17.31 -8.24 -17.35
CA SER A 171 15.95 -8.56 -17.80
C SER A 171 15.93 -9.56 -18.94
#